data_AF-A0A2S7TZ43-F1
#
_entry.id   AF-A0A2S7TZ43-F1
#
_cell.length_a   1.000
_cell.length_b   1.000
_cell.length_c   1.000
_cell.angle_alpha   90.00
_cell.angle_beta   90.00
_cell.angle_gamma   90.00
#
_symmetry.space_group_name_H-M   'P 1'
#
loop_
_entity.id
_entity.type
_entity.pdbx_description
1 polymer ?
#
loop_
_entity_poly.entity_id
_entity_poly.type
_entity_poly.pdbx_seq_one_letter_code
_entity_poly.pdbx_strand_id
1 'polypeptide(L)'
;MKSITFYSLLLFIAIQGSALAQWKTETYQLKGGWNAIYLHGDASYTTLDDLLSDGTATNISEVWRWNQGSSSVLYTENPSVQSPGTPEWSIWKRGDAANNTLTKLTANSGYLVRCTGTSSDTHSVALILSPRPPKAQWVREGANLLSFQTKRSAPASIYNFFSTAFPGPVTGSDIYKYIGGDLSASNPLKIFSPSFENLNRNQAYWFEAEVVSDYHGPVEVKLSNPKGVLFSSEGGLVKMTLKNLTQATQQLTITPTASGSPPTGQTAIQGSVPLAIRSFDAQQITYVNTPLTTTAVTLQAGESVEYSLVVDTTAASVSSATEGNYFGSLLTITDAAALIEYELPVSFTKGSVVGLWLGEISVTHIPYTPKAQSIVGSAGQVTGVNIVGRQPEGYAVAPVVSVSPPSVQGVQAVITANISGGTISSFTVTNPGSGYEKAPGIRIAAPPASSSTPLPKPMPLRLLMHLDNAGTNKLLSNVFLGTLDVSGELGLTTSEALLDSDTLEGASRFSVAHLPLDVVTAGTWLAGGILRHQVDIPYNDPTNPFVHQYHPDHDNLDARFETSLAAGDESPSIRRTLYFEFTTTEPTGGSTPLGWGSSILGGNFTETLEGIHSDPITLKGHFQIQRVSSIPTLTQ
;
A
#
# COMPACT_ATOMS: atom_id res chain seq x y z
N MET A 1 -46.25 39.56 -24.63
CA MET A 1 -44.99 39.94 -23.95
C MET A 1 -45.27 40.02 -22.45
N LYS A 2 -44.96 38.97 -21.68
CA LYS A 2 -45.05 38.96 -20.21
C LYS A 2 -43.66 38.58 -19.70
N SER A 3 -42.98 39.51 -19.01
CA SER A 3 -41.69 39.25 -18.38
C SER A 3 -41.91 38.59 -17.02
N ILE A 4 -41.32 37.42 -16.82
CA ILE A 4 -41.21 36.78 -15.51
C ILE A 4 -39.76 37.00 -15.05
N THR A 5 -39.59 37.76 -13.99
CA THR A 5 -38.30 38.01 -13.34
C THR A 5 -38.09 36.93 -12.27
N PHE A 6 -37.13 36.03 -12.48
CA PHE A 6 -36.69 35.06 -11.48
C PHE A 6 -35.68 35.72 -10.54
N TYR A 7 -35.99 35.79 -9.24
CA TYR A 7 -35.00 36.03 -8.19
C TYR A 7 -34.38 34.69 -7.80
N SER A 8 -33.12 34.47 -8.16
CA SER A 8 -32.32 33.33 -7.70
C SER A 8 -31.66 33.68 -6.36
N LEU A 9 -32.21 33.15 -5.26
CA LEU A 9 -31.57 33.15 -3.95
C LEU A 9 -30.54 32.01 -3.92
N LEU A 10 -29.26 32.32 -4.15
CA LEU A 10 -28.17 31.36 -3.98
C LEU A 10 -27.84 31.22 -2.48
N LEU A 11 -28.27 30.11 -1.89
CA LEU A 11 -27.81 29.65 -0.58
C LEU A 11 -26.44 28.96 -0.77
N PHE A 12 -25.35 29.66 -0.50
CA PHE A 12 -24.01 29.07 -0.44
C PHE A 12 -23.88 28.22 0.84
N ILE A 13 -24.21 26.93 0.75
CA ILE A 13 -23.76 25.95 1.74
C ILE A 13 -22.27 25.70 1.44
N ALA A 14 -21.38 26.26 2.25
CA ALA A 14 -19.96 25.92 2.22
C ALA A 14 -19.80 24.48 2.71
N ILE A 15 -19.68 23.53 1.77
CA ILE A 15 -19.25 22.17 2.08
C ILE A 15 -17.78 22.27 2.51
N GLN A 16 -17.52 22.30 3.82
CA GLN A 16 -16.16 22.09 4.32
C GLN A 16 -15.77 20.64 4.01
N GLY A 17 -14.92 20.45 3.00
CA GLY A 17 -14.37 19.13 2.69
C GLY A 17 -13.50 18.62 3.83
N SER A 18 -13.58 17.33 4.12
CA SER A 18 -12.69 16.66 5.07
C SER A 18 -11.28 16.52 4.48
N ALA A 19 -10.26 16.86 5.26
CA ALA A 19 -8.86 16.76 4.85
C ALA A 19 -8.26 15.42 5.28
N LEU A 20 -7.54 14.77 4.36
CA LEU A 20 -6.62 13.67 4.67
C LEU A 20 -5.31 14.26 5.21
N ALA A 21 -5.16 14.27 6.53
CA ALA A 21 -4.02 14.87 7.21
C ALA A 21 -3.63 14.11 8.49
N GLN A 22 -2.40 14.34 8.92
CA GLN A 22 -1.90 13.99 10.25
C GLN A 22 -2.08 15.20 11.15
N TRP A 23 -2.16 14.98 12.46
CA TRP A 23 -2.49 16.02 13.42
C TRP A 23 -1.50 16.02 14.57
N LYS A 24 -1.24 17.20 15.10
CA LYS A 24 -0.57 17.40 16.38
C LYS A 24 -1.16 18.62 17.08
N THR A 25 -1.15 18.62 18.40
CA THR A 25 -1.48 19.83 19.17
C THR A 25 -0.19 20.54 19.54
N GLU A 26 -0.07 21.79 19.14
CA GLU A 26 1.05 22.65 19.46
C GLU A 26 0.58 23.72 20.45
N THR A 27 1.28 23.88 21.57
CA THR A 27 0.92 24.86 22.60
C THR A 27 1.89 26.03 22.60
N TYR A 28 1.36 27.22 22.38
CA TYR A 28 2.07 28.48 22.36
C TYR A 28 1.89 29.20 23.70
N GLN A 29 3.00 29.54 24.35
CA GLN A 29 3.01 30.34 25.58
C GLN A 29 3.11 31.81 25.20
N LEU A 30 2.00 32.54 25.32
CA LEU A 30 1.85 33.93 24.90
C LEU A 30 1.70 34.85 26.11
N LYS A 31 2.04 36.13 25.93
CA LYS A 31 1.82 37.20 26.90
C LYS A 31 0.68 38.11 26.46
N GLY A 32 0.07 38.87 27.37
CA GLY A 32 -0.83 39.96 26.94
C GLY A 32 -0.08 41.00 26.11
N GLY A 33 -0.73 41.60 25.11
CA GLY A 33 -0.11 42.43 24.08
C GLY A 33 0.43 41.64 22.89
N TRP A 34 1.45 42.16 22.20
CA TRP A 34 1.99 41.60 20.95
C TRP A 34 3.05 40.52 21.19
N ASN A 35 2.84 39.39 20.53
CA ASN A 35 3.72 38.22 20.48
C ASN A 35 4.05 37.89 19.01
N ALA A 36 5.07 37.07 18.80
CA ALA A 36 5.35 36.48 17.50
C ALA A 36 5.48 34.96 17.62
N ILE A 37 4.72 34.25 16.77
CA ILE A 37 4.73 32.79 16.71
C ILE A 37 5.12 32.32 15.31
N TYR A 38 5.64 31.11 15.23
CA TYR A 38 5.91 30.45 13.97
C TYR A 38 5.16 29.12 13.89
N LEU A 39 4.40 28.94 12.82
CA LEU A 39 3.61 27.73 12.62
C LEU A 39 4.38 26.73 11.77
N HIS A 40 4.81 25.62 12.36
CA HIS A 40 5.44 24.49 11.64
C HIS A 40 4.42 23.55 10.97
N GLY A 41 3.14 23.74 11.27
CA GLY A 41 2.04 22.96 10.71
C GLY A 41 0.91 23.86 10.25
N ASP A 42 0.04 23.29 9.43
CA ASP A 42 -1.03 23.97 8.73
C ASP A 42 -2.34 23.86 9.51
N ALA A 43 -3.08 24.96 9.67
CA ALA A 43 -4.39 24.96 10.32
C ALA A 43 -5.51 25.39 9.35
N SER A 44 -5.32 25.21 8.04
CA SER A 44 -6.26 25.64 7.01
C SER A 44 -7.50 24.76 6.86
N TYR A 45 -7.60 23.71 7.69
CA TYR A 45 -8.76 22.80 7.76
C TYR A 45 -10.02 23.50 8.29
N THR A 46 -9.86 24.65 8.94
CA THR A 46 -10.96 25.49 9.41
C THR A 46 -10.67 26.97 9.11
N THR A 47 -11.65 27.86 9.35
CA THR A 47 -11.45 29.31 9.25
C THR A 47 -10.75 29.84 10.50
N LEU A 48 -10.13 31.02 10.39
CA LEU A 48 -9.46 31.63 11.52
C LEU A 48 -10.44 32.07 12.62
N ASP A 49 -11.64 32.53 12.23
CA ASP A 49 -12.71 32.84 13.18
C ASP A 49 -13.10 31.61 14.00
N ASP A 50 -13.33 30.48 13.33
CA ASP A 50 -13.67 29.23 14.01
C ASP A 50 -12.51 28.71 14.87
N LEU A 51 -11.29 28.71 14.31
CA LEU A 51 -10.06 28.24 15.00
C LEU A 51 -9.80 28.99 16.31
N LEU A 52 -10.17 30.27 16.37
CA LEU A 52 -9.91 31.14 17.52
C LEU A 52 -11.20 31.47 18.31
N SER A 53 -12.33 30.85 17.98
CA SER A 53 -13.64 31.14 18.60
C SER A 53 -13.82 30.52 19.99
N ASP A 54 -13.12 29.42 20.28
CA ASP A 54 -13.32 28.64 21.49
C ASP A 54 -12.02 28.33 22.26
N GLY A 55 -12.20 27.74 23.44
CA GLY A 55 -11.12 27.21 24.26
C GLY A 55 -10.05 28.24 24.64
N THR A 56 -8.79 27.83 24.47
CA THR A 56 -7.61 28.58 24.95
C THR A 56 -7.21 29.77 24.08
N ALA A 57 -7.77 29.91 22.88
CA ALA A 57 -7.41 30.94 21.90
C ALA A 57 -8.29 32.21 21.97
N THR A 58 -9.31 32.21 22.83
CA THR A 58 -10.28 33.31 22.99
C THR A 58 -9.65 34.65 23.36
N ASN A 59 -8.48 34.63 24.01
CA ASN A 59 -7.74 35.84 24.37
C ASN A 59 -7.01 36.49 23.19
N ILE A 60 -6.95 35.87 22.01
CA ILE A 60 -6.35 36.46 20.81
C ILE A 60 -7.33 37.45 20.19
N SER A 61 -6.94 38.71 20.07
CA SER A 61 -7.76 39.76 19.44
C SER A 61 -7.38 40.04 17.99
N GLU A 62 -6.10 39.87 17.63
CA GLU A 62 -5.58 40.15 16.29
C GLU A 62 -4.50 39.13 15.89
N VAL A 63 -4.47 38.76 14.61
CA VAL A 63 -3.44 37.89 14.02
C VAL A 63 -2.99 38.46 12.67
N TRP A 64 -1.69 38.73 12.54
CA TRP A 64 -1.13 39.30 11.32
C TRP A 64 -0.07 38.34 10.77
N ARG A 65 -0.20 37.93 9.51
CA ARG A 65 0.77 37.07 8.82
C ARG A 65 1.75 37.93 8.03
N TRP A 66 3.03 37.64 8.20
CA TRP A 66 4.09 38.23 7.38
C TRP A 66 4.10 37.60 5.98
N ASN A 67 3.89 38.40 4.94
CA ASN A 67 3.96 38.01 3.54
C ASN A 67 5.35 38.37 2.98
N GLN A 68 6.25 37.40 2.94
CA GLN A 68 7.59 37.62 2.39
C GLN A 68 7.53 38.01 0.89
N GLY A 69 8.24 39.08 0.50
CA GLY A 69 8.49 39.44 -0.90
C GLY A 69 7.40 40.21 -1.64
N SER A 70 6.49 40.90 -0.95
CA SER A 70 5.36 41.63 -1.57
C SER A 70 5.73 42.95 -2.27
N SER A 71 6.90 43.54 -2.01
CA SER A 71 7.46 44.65 -2.80
C SER A 71 8.96 44.82 -2.56
N SER A 72 9.69 45.33 -3.56
CA SER A 72 11.12 45.66 -3.47
C SER A 72 11.33 46.92 -2.62
N VAL A 73 11.41 46.81 -1.28
CA VAL A 73 11.78 47.94 -0.42
C VAL A 73 12.80 47.49 0.64
N LEU A 74 13.88 48.25 0.70
CA LEU A 74 14.94 48.23 1.71
C LEU A 74 14.36 48.21 3.13
N TYR A 75 15.05 47.55 4.05
CA TYR A 75 14.83 47.59 5.50
C TYR A 75 14.62 49.03 6.02
N THR A 76 13.38 49.51 5.99
CA THR A 76 12.99 50.86 6.47
C THR A 76 11.86 50.79 7.50
N GLU A 77 11.37 49.58 7.83
CA GLU A 77 10.45 49.39 8.95
C GLU A 77 11.26 49.00 10.17
N ASN A 78 11.46 49.96 11.07
CA ASN A 78 11.82 49.66 12.44
C ASN A 78 10.79 48.63 12.97
N PRO A 79 11.19 47.45 13.46
CA PRO A 79 10.26 46.44 13.98
C PRO A 79 9.30 46.96 15.06
N SER A 80 9.62 48.10 15.68
CA SER A 80 8.76 48.82 16.63
C SER A 80 7.61 49.63 16.01
N VAL A 81 7.53 49.74 14.68
CA VAL A 81 6.49 50.48 13.95
C VAL A 81 5.87 49.54 12.90
N GLN A 82 4.87 48.76 13.31
CA GLN A 82 4.12 47.89 12.40
C GLN A 82 2.83 48.61 11.98
N SER A 83 2.57 48.72 10.67
CA SER A 83 1.36 49.39 10.16
C SER A 83 0.39 48.40 9.50
N PRO A 84 -0.89 48.40 9.87
CA PRO A 84 -1.88 47.55 9.23
C PRO A 84 -2.18 48.03 7.79
N GLY A 85 -2.38 47.09 6.86
CA GLY A 85 -2.90 47.36 5.51
C GLY A 85 -1.84 47.56 4.41
N THR A 86 -0.56 47.31 4.70
CA THR A 86 0.48 47.24 3.67
C THR A 86 0.50 45.85 3.00
N PRO A 87 0.99 45.70 1.74
CA PRO A 87 1.05 44.41 1.05
C PRO A 87 1.78 43.29 1.84
N GLU A 88 2.64 43.68 2.76
CA GLU A 88 3.48 42.82 3.61
C GLU A 88 2.67 42.09 4.69
N TRP A 89 1.45 42.52 4.99
CA TRP A 89 0.62 41.95 6.07
C TRP A 89 -0.74 41.46 5.58
N SER A 90 -1.04 40.18 5.87
CA SER A 90 -2.42 39.69 5.86
C SER A 90 -2.96 39.71 7.29
N ILE A 91 -4.12 40.32 7.50
CA ILE A 91 -4.61 40.68 8.84
C ILE A 91 -5.95 40.01 9.13
N TRP A 92 -6.08 39.54 10.36
CA TRP A 92 -7.34 39.13 10.96
C TRP A 92 -7.52 39.86 12.28
N LYS A 93 -8.71 40.40 12.49
CA LYS A 93 -9.18 41.01 13.74
C LYS A 93 -10.49 40.36 14.13
N ARG A 94 -10.60 40.02 15.42
CA ARG A 94 -11.80 39.40 15.98
C ARG A 94 -13.00 40.32 15.80
N GLY A 95 -14.06 39.79 15.19
CA GLY A 95 -15.31 40.53 15.00
C GLY A 95 -15.30 41.58 13.89
N ASP A 96 -14.24 41.66 13.07
CA ASP A 96 -14.09 42.64 11.98
C ASP A 96 -13.99 41.94 10.61
N ALA A 97 -14.94 41.06 10.32
CA ALA A 97 -14.93 40.23 9.09
C ALA A 97 -14.84 41.05 7.80
N ALA A 98 -15.34 42.28 7.78
CA ALA A 98 -15.32 43.15 6.60
C ALA A 98 -13.91 43.61 6.19
N ASN A 99 -12.96 43.67 7.13
CA ASN A 99 -11.59 44.15 6.89
C ASN A 99 -10.53 43.03 7.00
N ASN A 100 -10.95 41.79 7.23
CA ASN A 100 -10.04 40.65 7.37
C ASN A 100 -9.53 40.18 5.99
N THR A 101 -8.20 40.23 5.80
CA THR A 101 -7.51 39.71 4.61
C THR A 101 -6.83 38.36 4.87
N LEU A 102 -6.69 37.96 6.14
CA LEU A 102 -6.22 36.66 6.57
C LEU A 102 -7.40 35.79 7.01
N THR A 103 -7.65 34.69 6.31
CA THR A 103 -8.78 33.80 6.60
C THR A 103 -8.39 32.47 7.22
N LYS A 104 -7.11 32.07 7.12
CA LYS A 104 -6.59 30.76 7.55
C LYS A 104 -5.12 30.87 7.96
N LEU A 105 -4.69 29.99 8.88
CA LEU A 105 -3.26 29.85 9.20
C LEU A 105 -2.62 28.74 8.36
N THR A 106 -1.49 29.06 7.77
CA THR A 106 -0.71 28.20 6.88
C THR A 106 0.61 27.83 7.54
N ALA A 107 1.14 26.66 7.21
CA ALA A 107 2.42 26.20 7.74
C ALA A 107 3.61 27.04 7.24
N ASN A 108 4.76 26.83 7.90
CA ASN A 108 6.06 27.44 7.61
C ASN A 108 5.96 28.97 7.45
N SER A 109 5.20 29.60 8.34
CA SER A 109 4.88 31.04 8.28
C SER A 109 4.98 31.68 9.67
N GLY A 110 5.50 32.91 9.70
CA GLY A 110 5.57 33.75 10.89
C GLY A 110 4.33 34.63 11.05
N TYR A 111 3.85 34.74 12.29
CA TYR A 111 2.66 35.51 12.64
C TYR A 111 2.92 36.42 13.84
N LEU A 112 2.41 37.64 13.79
CA LEU A 112 2.21 38.45 14.98
C LEU A 112 0.82 38.16 15.55
N VAL A 113 0.76 37.98 16.87
CA VAL A 113 -0.47 37.65 17.58
C VAL A 113 -0.63 38.60 18.76
N ARG A 114 -1.76 39.32 18.78
CA ARG A 114 -2.11 40.19 19.90
C ARG A 114 -3.06 39.48 20.84
N CYS A 115 -2.67 39.37 22.10
CA CYS A 115 -3.53 38.86 23.17
C CYS A 115 -4.07 39.99 24.04
N THR A 116 -5.24 39.79 24.61
CA THR A 116 -5.83 40.69 25.61
C THR A 116 -4.97 40.73 26.88
N GLY A 117 -5.07 41.85 27.62
CA GLY A 117 -4.30 42.08 28.84
C GLY A 117 -2.96 42.76 28.59
N THR A 118 -2.07 42.63 29.57
CA THR A 118 -0.77 43.29 29.69
C THR A 118 0.39 42.30 29.60
N SER A 119 1.63 42.77 29.53
CA SER A 119 2.81 41.90 29.43
C SER A 119 3.03 40.97 30.64
N SER A 120 2.37 41.21 31.78
CA SER A 120 2.38 40.29 32.93
C SER A 120 1.42 39.11 32.77
N ASP A 121 0.36 39.27 31.97
CA ASP A 121 -0.62 38.20 31.73
C ASP A 121 0.00 37.11 30.85
N THR A 122 -0.36 35.85 31.11
CA THR A 122 0.15 34.70 30.36
C THR A 122 -1.02 33.85 29.86
N HIS A 123 -0.96 33.48 28.59
CA HIS A 123 -1.99 32.71 27.89
C HIS A 123 -1.34 31.47 27.26
N SER A 124 -1.90 30.29 27.53
CA SER A 124 -1.42 29.03 26.97
C SER A 124 -2.36 28.60 25.85
N VAL A 125 -2.03 28.95 24.60
CA VAL A 125 -2.89 28.73 23.43
C VAL A 125 -2.52 27.43 22.74
N ALA A 126 -3.43 26.46 22.73
CA ALA A 126 -3.27 25.20 22.02
C ALA A 126 -3.93 25.28 20.63
N LEU A 127 -3.16 24.98 19.57
CA LEU A 127 -3.64 24.88 18.20
C LEU A 127 -3.45 23.44 17.70
N ILE A 128 -4.48 22.87 17.08
CA ILE A 128 -4.33 21.61 16.35
C ILE A 128 -3.81 21.94 14.95
N LEU A 129 -2.71 21.33 14.55
CA LEU A 129 -2.01 21.61 13.30
C LEU A 129 -1.81 20.33 12.51
N SER A 130 -1.81 20.45 11.18
CA SER A 130 -1.32 19.42 10.28
C SER A 130 0.17 19.62 9.99
N PRO A 131 1.08 18.75 10.48
CA PRO A 131 2.52 18.96 10.36
C PRO A 131 2.97 19.06 8.90
N ARG A 132 3.99 19.89 8.62
CA ARG A 132 4.63 19.97 7.32
C ARG A 132 6.13 19.73 7.43
N PRO A 133 6.77 19.16 6.39
CA PRO A 133 8.22 19.13 6.32
C PRO A 133 8.82 20.53 6.53
N PRO A 134 10.00 20.63 7.20
CA PRO A 134 10.69 21.90 7.37
C PRO A 134 10.89 22.60 6.03
N LYS A 135 10.53 23.87 5.97
CA LYS A 135 10.79 24.74 4.82
C LYS A 135 11.06 26.14 5.34
N ALA A 136 12.10 26.77 4.83
CA ALA A 136 12.37 28.19 5.08
C ALA A 136 12.65 28.88 3.74
N GLN A 137 12.31 30.17 3.66
CA GLN A 137 12.72 31.05 2.56
C GLN A 137 13.14 32.37 3.18
N TRP A 138 14.37 32.79 2.91
CA TRP A 138 14.96 34.01 3.45
C TRP A 138 15.16 35.00 2.30
N VAL A 139 14.85 36.26 2.54
CA VAL A 139 15.14 37.34 1.58
C VAL A 139 16.38 38.11 2.01
N ARG A 140 17.20 38.50 1.03
CA ARG A 140 18.38 39.34 1.22
C ARG A 140 17.95 40.78 1.52
N GLU A 141 18.63 41.45 2.46
CA GLU A 141 18.47 42.88 2.78
C GLU A 141 17.02 43.29 3.15
N GLY A 142 16.19 42.31 3.54
CA GLY A 142 14.81 42.48 3.95
C GLY A 142 14.52 41.81 5.29
N ALA A 143 13.39 42.16 5.91
CA ALA A 143 13.00 41.62 7.20
C ALA A 143 12.50 40.16 7.08
N ASN A 144 13.12 39.25 7.85
CA ASN A 144 12.71 37.85 7.92
C ASN A 144 12.07 37.57 9.28
N LEU A 145 10.78 37.19 9.30
CA LEU A 145 10.10 36.71 10.50
C LEU A 145 9.99 35.18 10.46
N LEU A 146 10.97 34.49 11.04
CA LEU A 146 11.11 33.03 10.89
C LEU A 146 11.43 32.34 12.23
N SER A 147 11.25 31.02 12.23
CA SER A 147 11.74 30.10 13.24
C SER A 147 12.11 28.77 12.59
N PHE A 148 12.60 27.84 13.40
CA PHE A 148 13.09 26.54 12.96
C PHE A 148 12.44 25.44 13.79
N GLN A 149 12.34 24.23 13.23
CA GLN A 149 11.87 23.06 13.97
C GLN A 149 12.96 22.57 14.92
N THR A 150 13.34 23.41 15.90
CA THR A 150 14.29 23.06 16.96
C THR A 150 13.68 22.09 17.95
N LYS A 151 14.53 21.46 18.76
CA LYS A 151 14.10 20.54 19.80
C LYS A 151 13.13 21.21 20.78
N ARG A 152 12.03 20.52 21.10
CA ARG A 152 10.96 21.08 21.94
C ARG A 152 11.38 21.28 23.39
N SER A 153 12.17 20.34 23.93
CA SER A 153 12.68 20.38 25.30
C SER A 153 14.17 20.68 25.30
N ALA A 154 14.56 21.74 26.02
CA ALA A 154 15.93 22.26 26.07
C ALA A 154 16.54 22.52 24.67
N PRO A 155 15.92 23.38 23.84
CA PRO A 155 16.50 23.77 22.55
C PRO A 155 17.86 24.42 22.73
N ALA A 156 18.72 24.26 21.72
CA ALA A 156 19.99 24.97 21.65
C ALA A 156 19.81 26.50 21.61
N SER A 157 20.84 27.22 22.01
CA SER A 157 20.88 28.67 21.84
C SER A 157 20.93 29.05 20.36
N ILE A 158 20.49 30.27 20.05
CA ILE A 158 20.55 30.82 18.69
C ILE A 158 21.97 30.70 18.14
N TYR A 159 22.98 31.06 18.94
CA TYR A 159 24.39 30.94 18.54
C TYR A 159 24.78 29.49 18.20
N ASN A 160 24.43 28.52 19.05
CA ASN A 160 24.77 27.11 18.81
C ASN A 160 24.05 26.53 17.59
N PHE A 161 22.81 26.95 17.33
CA PHE A 161 22.06 26.51 16.16
C PHE A 161 22.69 26.96 14.84
N PHE A 162 23.11 28.22 14.74
CA PHE A 162 23.69 28.77 13.51
C PHE A 162 25.20 28.54 13.36
N SER A 163 25.94 28.31 14.44
CA SER A 163 27.38 28.03 14.36
C SER A 163 27.70 26.62 13.83
N THR A 164 26.74 25.70 13.86
CA THR A 164 26.94 24.30 13.46
C THR A 164 26.81 24.08 11.95
N ALA A 165 25.92 24.81 11.29
CA ALA A 165 25.82 24.88 9.84
C ALA A 165 25.32 26.27 9.42
N PHE A 166 25.95 26.79 8.36
CA PHE A 166 25.84 28.13 7.76
C PHE A 166 26.92 29.16 8.20
N PRO A 167 27.98 29.38 7.39
CA PRO A 167 29.11 30.26 7.75
C PRO A 167 28.94 31.77 7.43
N GLY A 168 27.71 32.30 7.38
CA GLY A 168 27.43 33.75 7.37
C GLY A 168 26.14 34.10 6.63
N PRO A 169 25.26 35.02 7.10
CA PRO A 169 25.43 36.04 8.14
C PRO A 169 24.19 36.13 9.07
N VAL A 170 24.27 35.48 10.23
CA VAL A 170 23.58 36.02 11.44
C VAL A 170 24.63 36.70 12.35
N THR A 171 25.91 36.59 11.98
CA THR A 171 27.05 37.22 12.64
C THR A 171 27.05 38.72 12.33
N GLY A 172 26.41 39.50 13.19
CA GLY A 172 26.33 40.96 13.08
C GLY A 172 24.94 41.51 12.76
N SER A 173 23.97 40.66 12.43
CA SER A 173 22.57 41.06 12.25
C SER A 173 21.87 41.25 13.59
N ASP A 174 21.07 42.30 13.71
CA ASP A 174 20.22 42.50 14.88
C ASP A 174 19.05 41.50 14.86
N ILE A 175 18.94 40.70 15.91
CA ILE A 175 17.83 39.75 16.09
C ILE A 175 16.86 40.33 17.11
N TYR A 176 15.56 40.31 16.80
CA TYR A 176 14.52 40.77 17.72
C TYR A 176 13.53 39.66 18.04
N LYS A 177 13.02 39.66 19.28
CA LYS A 177 11.95 38.78 19.75
C LYS A 177 10.83 39.59 20.39
N TYR A 178 9.61 39.07 20.35
CA TYR A 178 8.49 39.68 21.06
C TYR A 178 8.40 39.12 22.48
N ILE A 179 8.19 40.02 23.45
CA ILE A 179 8.17 39.69 24.89
C ILE A 179 6.80 39.97 25.54
N GLY A 180 5.79 40.33 24.75
CA GLY A 180 4.50 40.82 25.24
C GLY A 180 4.47 42.34 25.47
N GLY A 181 3.27 42.88 25.68
CA GLY A 181 3.00 44.31 25.77
C GLY A 181 2.76 44.96 24.40
N ASP A 182 2.40 46.24 24.39
CA ASP A 182 2.17 46.97 23.13
C ASP A 182 3.47 47.22 22.35
N LEU A 183 3.34 47.44 21.03
CA LEU A 183 4.47 47.80 20.17
C LEU A 183 5.07 49.12 20.66
N SER A 184 6.37 49.11 20.93
CA SER A 184 7.10 50.24 21.49
C SER A 184 8.61 50.06 21.30
N ALA A 185 9.41 50.99 21.83
CA ALA A 185 10.87 50.82 21.88
C ALA A 185 11.32 49.59 22.71
N SER A 186 10.44 49.01 23.53
CA SER A 186 10.75 47.85 24.39
C SER A 186 10.23 46.52 23.83
N ASN A 187 9.25 46.53 22.92
CA ASN A 187 8.68 45.34 22.29
C ASN A 187 8.45 45.62 20.79
N PRO A 188 9.17 44.94 19.87
CA PRO A 188 10.05 43.79 20.10
C PRO A 188 11.41 44.15 20.73
N LEU A 189 11.95 43.22 21.52
CA LEU A 189 13.23 43.34 22.23
C LEU A 189 14.38 42.85 21.36
N LYS A 190 15.43 43.67 21.21
CA LYS A 190 16.71 43.26 20.60
C LYS A 190 17.43 42.25 21.48
N ILE A 191 17.86 41.14 20.90
CA ILE A 191 18.67 40.12 21.56
C ILE A 191 20.14 40.51 21.46
N PHE A 192 20.73 40.93 22.59
CA PHE A 192 22.14 41.33 22.66
C PHE A 192 23.11 40.16 22.78
N SER A 193 22.65 39.00 23.27
CA SER A 193 23.51 37.84 23.55
C SER A 193 22.89 36.55 23.02
N PRO A 194 23.01 36.26 21.70
CA PRO A 194 22.47 35.05 21.08
C PRO A 194 22.96 33.73 21.69
N SER A 195 24.09 33.73 22.39
CA SER A 195 24.63 32.54 23.09
C SER A 195 23.84 32.14 24.34
N PHE A 196 23.10 33.07 24.94
CA PHE A 196 22.25 32.84 26.12
C PHE A 196 20.75 32.82 25.79
N GLU A 197 20.38 33.10 24.54
CA GLU A 197 18.99 33.04 24.08
C GLU A 197 18.71 31.69 23.43
N ASN A 198 17.76 30.94 23.96
CA ASN A 198 17.30 29.69 23.38
C ASN A 198 16.48 29.95 22.11
N LEU A 199 16.73 29.16 21.05
CA LEU A 199 15.95 29.25 19.82
C LEU A 199 14.66 28.43 19.96
N ASN A 200 13.59 29.10 20.39
CA ASN A 200 12.30 28.47 20.63
C ASN A 200 11.51 28.29 19.32
N ARG A 201 11.23 27.04 18.95
CA ARG A 201 10.46 26.68 17.75
C ARG A 201 9.09 27.36 17.64
N ASN A 202 8.44 27.65 18.78
CA ASN A 202 7.09 28.23 18.82
C ASN A 202 7.10 29.77 18.82
N GLN A 203 8.28 30.39 18.79
CA GLN A 203 8.45 31.85 18.64
C GLN A 203 9.03 32.15 17.27
N ALA A 204 8.59 33.25 16.65
CA ALA A 204 9.24 33.80 15.46
C ALA A 204 10.17 34.95 15.85
N TYR A 205 11.29 35.04 15.15
CA TYR A 205 12.33 36.03 15.37
C TYR A 205 12.49 36.88 14.13
N TRP A 206 12.67 38.19 14.33
CA TRP A 206 13.10 39.08 13.27
C TRP A 206 14.61 39.02 13.14
N PHE A 207 15.11 38.87 11.92
CA PHE A 207 16.51 39.06 11.61
C PHE A 207 16.71 39.48 10.16
N GLU A 208 17.87 40.06 9.90
CA GLU A 208 18.34 40.36 8.55
C GLU A 208 19.32 39.28 8.05
N ALA A 209 19.30 39.06 6.74
CA ALA A 209 20.26 38.21 6.06
C ALA A 209 20.86 38.99 4.87
N GLU A 210 22.19 38.91 4.71
CA GLU A 210 22.91 39.46 3.54
C GLU A 210 22.74 38.57 2.29
N VAL A 211 22.11 37.39 2.43
CA VAL A 211 21.93 36.42 1.36
C VAL A 211 20.51 35.83 1.37
N VAL A 212 20.05 35.42 0.19
CA VAL A 212 18.87 34.57 0.03
C VAL A 212 19.26 33.15 0.44
N SER A 213 18.41 32.48 1.21
CA SER A 213 18.68 31.13 1.74
C SER A 213 17.40 30.34 1.94
N ASP A 214 17.49 29.02 1.85
CA ASP A 214 16.46 28.04 2.20
C ASP A 214 16.85 27.18 3.42
N TYR A 215 17.89 27.62 4.14
CA TYR A 215 18.39 26.95 5.33
C TYR A 215 17.29 26.84 6.38
N HIS A 216 16.99 25.60 6.78
CA HIS A 216 15.97 25.25 7.77
C HIS A 216 16.55 24.45 8.95
N GLY A 217 17.87 24.26 8.99
CA GLY A 217 18.59 23.62 10.08
C GLY A 217 19.78 22.80 9.61
N PRO A 218 20.52 22.19 10.55
CA PRO A 218 21.80 21.50 10.29
C PRO A 218 21.67 20.20 9.50
N VAL A 219 20.44 19.68 9.33
CA VAL A 219 20.16 18.51 8.49
C VAL A 219 19.09 18.89 7.49
N GLU A 220 19.38 18.69 6.20
CA GLU A 220 18.40 18.85 5.14
C GLU A 220 17.58 17.57 4.99
N VAL A 221 16.26 17.71 4.90
CA VAL A 221 15.34 16.61 4.57
C VAL A 221 14.74 16.84 3.19
N LYS A 222 14.98 15.92 2.26
CA LYS A 222 14.36 15.89 0.93
C LYS A 222 13.43 14.70 0.82
N LEU A 223 12.22 14.93 0.31
CA LEU A 223 11.21 13.91 0.10
C LEU A 223 10.83 13.84 -1.38
N SER A 224 10.55 12.64 -1.89
CA SER A 224 10.01 12.49 -3.26
C SER A 224 8.65 13.15 -3.43
N ASN A 225 7.91 13.35 -2.32
CA ASN A 225 6.73 14.21 -2.25
C ASN A 225 6.99 15.37 -1.27
N PRO A 226 6.98 16.63 -1.72
CA PRO A 226 7.31 17.78 -0.87
C PRO A 226 6.31 18.00 0.28
N LYS A 227 5.14 17.35 0.27
CA LYS A 227 4.13 17.49 1.32
C LYS A 227 4.32 16.52 2.49
N GLY A 228 5.13 15.46 2.35
CA GLY A 228 5.27 14.43 3.39
C GLY A 228 5.58 13.03 2.85
N VAL A 229 5.56 12.05 3.77
CA VAL A 229 5.63 10.62 3.45
C VAL A 229 4.24 10.08 3.18
N LEU A 230 3.72 10.38 1.99
CA LEU A 230 2.33 10.11 1.62
C LEU A 230 2.27 8.93 0.66
N PHE A 231 1.65 7.83 1.09
CA PHE A 231 1.41 6.65 0.25
C PHE A 231 0.06 6.73 -0.45
N SER A 232 0.03 6.30 -1.71
CA SER A 232 -1.23 6.06 -2.43
C SER A 232 -1.98 4.87 -1.83
N SER A 233 -3.23 4.69 -2.25
CA SER A 233 -4.07 3.56 -1.84
C SER A 233 -3.47 2.20 -2.21
N GLU A 234 -2.65 2.15 -3.26
CA GLU A 234 -2.02 0.93 -3.75
C GLU A 234 -0.73 0.57 -3.03
N GLY A 235 -0.28 1.36 -2.05
CA GLY A 235 0.99 1.12 -1.36
C GLY A 235 2.18 1.40 -2.28
N GLY A 236 2.71 2.62 -2.20
CA GLY A 236 3.83 3.07 -3.01
C GLY A 236 5.18 3.05 -2.28
N LEU A 237 6.20 3.56 -2.97
CA LEU A 237 7.51 3.88 -2.40
C LEU A 237 7.64 5.39 -2.28
N VAL A 238 8.07 5.86 -1.11
CA VAL A 238 8.46 7.26 -0.89
C VAL A 238 9.94 7.31 -0.57
N LYS A 239 10.69 8.18 -1.25
CA LYS A 239 12.11 8.40 -0.95
C LYS A 239 12.26 9.54 0.04
N MET A 240 13.11 9.33 1.04
CA MET A 240 13.55 10.35 1.98
C MET A 240 15.08 10.41 1.98
N THR A 241 15.65 11.56 1.64
CA THR A 241 17.08 11.82 1.74
C THR A 241 17.35 12.71 2.94
N LEU A 242 18.28 12.31 3.80
CA LEU A 242 18.81 13.13 4.88
C LEU A 242 20.22 13.54 4.52
N LYS A 243 20.52 14.84 4.58
CA LYS A 243 21.87 15.36 4.29
C LYS A 243 22.37 16.20 5.45
N ASN A 244 23.57 15.90 5.92
CA ASN A 244 24.25 16.73 6.91
C ASN A 244 24.80 18.00 6.24
N LEU A 245 24.34 19.17 6.70
CA LEU A 245 24.81 20.47 6.21
C LEU A 245 25.96 21.05 7.05
N THR A 246 26.35 20.36 8.13
CA THR A 246 27.39 20.80 9.08
C THR A 246 28.77 20.26 8.71
N GLN A 247 29.80 20.79 9.37
CA GLN A 247 31.17 20.24 9.36
C GLN A 247 31.40 19.21 10.48
N ALA A 248 30.40 18.98 11.34
CA ALA A 248 30.47 18.02 12.44
C ALA A 248 29.73 16.73 12.08
N THR A 249 30.06 15.63 12.74
CA THR A 249 29.27 14.39 12.62
C THR A 249 27.90 14.59 13.28
N GLN A 250 26.83 14.31 12.55
CA GLN A 250 25.46 14.34 13.05
C GLN A 250 24.97 12.94 13.42
N GLN A 251 24.53 12.78 14.67
CA GLN A 251 23.89 11.57 15.15
C GLN A 251 22.39 11.82 15.27
N LEU A 252 21.61 11.20 14.38
CA LEU A 252 20.18 11.35 14.28
C LEU A 252 19.46 10.12 14.83
N THR A 253 18.25 10.32 15.33
CA THR A 253 17.31 9.26 15.68
C THR A 253 16.01 9.48 14.91
N ILE A 254 15.61 8.47 14.15
CA ILE A 254 14.35 8.46 13.39
C ILE A 254 13.36 7.58 14.14
N THR A 255 12.19 8.10 14.49
CA THR A 255 11.16 7.37 15.24
C THR A 255 9.78 7.62 14.64
N PRO A 256 9.08 6.57 14.15
CA PRO A 256 7.66 6.67 13.86
C PRO A 256 6.86 6.89 15.14
N THR A 257 6.00 7.90 15.13
CA THR A 257 5.09 8.23 16.24
C THR A 257 3.65 8.29 15.74
N ALA A 258 2.68 8.10 16.64
CA ALA A 258 1.27 8.17 16.28
C ALA A 258 0.88 9.62 15.93
N SER A 259 -0.02 9.77 14.95
CA SER A 259 -0.72 11.05 14.77
C SER A 259 -1.58 11.36 16.00
N GLY A 260 -1.73 12.64 16.32
CA GLY A 260 -2.79 13.12 17.19
C GLY A 260 -4.18 12.90 16.58
N SER A 261 -5.21 13.09 17.39
CA SER A 261 -6.60 12.94 16.97
C SER A 261 -7.00 14.02 15.95
N PRO A 262 -7.76 13.67 14.91
CA PRO A 262 -8.29 14.65 13.96
C PRO A 262 -9.25 15.64 14.66
N PRO A 263 -9.20 16.93 14.28
CA PRO A 263 -10.26 17.88 14.64
C PRO A 263 -11.64 17.42 14.19
N THR A 264 -12.68 17.90 14.86
CA THR A 264 -14.08 17.64 14.47
C THR A 264 -14.31 17.97 12.99
N GLY A 265 -15.01 17.07 12.28
CA GLY A 265 -15.30 17.22 10.85
C GLY A 265 -14.19 16.73 9.90
N GLN A 266 -13.02 16.35 10.42
CA GLN A 266 -11.93 15.81 9.62
C GLN A 266 -11.97 14.28 9.55
N THR A 267 -11.28 13.70 8.55
CA THR A 267 -11.27 12.24 8.34
C THR A 267 -10.68 11.51 9.56
N ALA A 268 -11.39 10.49 10.03
CA ALA A 268 -10.95 9.67 11.16
C ALA A 268 -9.68 8.87 10.82
N ILE A 269 -8.70 8.89 11.73
CA ILE A 269 -7.49 8.08 11.65
C ILE A 269 -7.75 6.74 12.36
N GLN A 270 -7.66 5.65 11.63
CA GLN A 270 -7.95 4.28 12.10
C GLN A 270 -6.75 3.64 12.80
N GLY A 271 -5.54 4.17 12.60
CA GLY A 271 -4.33 3.68 13.24
C GLY A 271 -3.07 4.38 12.74
N SER A 272 -1.94 4.00 13.32
CA SER A 272 -0.62 4.41 12.86
C SER A 272 -0.23 3.68 11.56
N VAL A 273 0.53 4.36 10.71
CA VAL A 273 1.09 3.76 9.48
C VAL A 273 2.27 2.87 9.89
N PRO A 274 2.20 1.55 9.68
CA PRO A 274 3.37 0.69 9.88
C PRO A 274 4.33 0.90 8.72
N LEU A 275 5.45 1.58 8.99
CA LEU A 275 6.49 1.88 8.00
C LEU A 275 7.50 0.73 7.93
N ALA A 276 8.08 0.53 6.76
CA ALA A 276 9.27 -0.30 6.57
C ALA A 276 10.29 0.40 5.65
N ILE A 277 11.57 0.09 5.86
CA ILE A 277 12.65 0.45 4.95
C ILE A 277 12.79 -0.69 3.93
N ARG A 278 12.68 -0.35 2.65
CA ARG A 278 12.98 -1.24 1.54
C ARG A 278 14.46 -1.14 1.16
N SER A 279 15.19 -2.24 1.28
CA SER A 279 16.61 -2.33 0.94
C SER A 279 16.88 -3.53 0.04
N PHE A 280 17.93 -3.44 -0.79
CA PHE A 280 18.40 -4.56 -1.59
C PHE A 280 19.40 -5.40 -0.79
N ASP A 281 19.09 -6.67 -0.57
CA ASP A 281 20.01 -7.66 -0.01
C ASP A 281 20.80 -8.31 -1.15
N ALA A 282 22.10 -8.01 -1.22
CA ALA A 282 22.99 -8.51 -2.26
C ALA A 282 23.31 -10.00 -2.13
N GLN A 283 23.17 -10.60 -0.94
CA GLN A 283 23.42 -12.04 -0.75
C GLN A 283 22.27 -12.87 -1.31
N GLN A 284 21.04 -12.40 -1.11
CA GLN A 284 19.82 -13.05 -1.57
C GLN A 284 19.35 -12.52 -2.94
N ILE A 285 19.99 -11.47 -3.48
CA ILE A 285 19.60 -10.78 -4.73
C ILE A 285 18.11 -10.39 -4.69
N THR A 286 17.65 -9.89 -3.54
CA THR A 286 16.23 -9.67 -3.26
C THR A 286 16.01 -8.31 -2.59
N TYR A 287 14.82 -7.74 -2.75
CA TYR A 287 14.40 -6.58 -1.95
C TYR A 287 13.73 -7.07 -0.68
N VAL A 288 14.17 -6.54 0.45
CA VAL A 288 13.62 -6.84 1.77
C VAL A 288 13.00 -5.57 2.35
N ASN A 289 11.79 -5.70 2.88
CA ASN A 289 11.13 -4.65 3.64
C ASN A 289 11.37 -4.94 5.13
N THR A 290 12.15 -4.12 5.81
CA THR A 290 12.40 -4.25 7.25
C THR A 290 11.54 -3.24 8.00
N PRO A 291 10.68 -3.66 8.95
CA PRO A 291 9.86 -2.74 9.73
C PRO A 291 10.70 -1.62 10.35
N LEU A 292 10.28 -0.38 10.14
CA LEU A 292 10.94 0.79 10.67
C LEU A 292 10.47 1.01 12.10
N THR A 293 11.38 0.83 13.04
CA THR A 293 11.23 1.24 14.44
C THR A 293 12.18 2.41 14.73
N THR A 294 12.35 2.78 16.00
CA THR A 294 13.36 3.78 16.37
C THR A 294 14.75 3.35 15.89
N THR A 295 15.31 4.11 14.95
CA THR A 295 16.56 3.79 14.25
C THR A 295 17.54 4.95 14.37
N ALA A 296 18.80 4.65 14.71
CA ALA A 296 19.88 5.63 14.75
C ALA A 296 20.56 5.75 13.38
N VAL A 297 20.96 6.97 13.03
CA VAL A 297 21.65 7.30 11.78
C VAL A 297 22.85 8.19 12.11
N THR A 298 24.03 7.86 11.61
CA THR A 298 25.22 8.71 11.74
C THR A 298 25.58 9.25 10.36
N LEU A 299 25.70 10.57 10.25
CA LEU A 299 26.11 11.25 9.02
C LEU A 299 27.39 12.04 9.29
N GLN A 300 28.45 11.76 8.54
CA GLN A 300 29.66 12.57 8.51
C GLN A 300 29.38 13.95 7.88
N ALA A 301 30.35 14.86 7.97
CA ALA A 301 30.26 16.19 7.38
C ALA A 301 29.91 16.12 5.89
N GLY A 302 28.83 16.80 5.48
CA GLY A 302 28.36 16.81 4.09
C GLY A 302 27.72 15.51 3.58
N GLU A 303 27.67 14.44 4.39
CA GLU A 303 27.17 13.14 3.98
C GLU A 303 25.64 13.15 3.75
N SER A 304 25.18 12.37 2.77
CA SER A 304 23.76 12.12 2.52
C SER A 304 23.45 10.63 2.62
N VAL A 305 22.28 10.29 3.17
CA VAL A 305 21.71 8.93 3.11
C VAL A 305 20.30 8.98 2.52
N GLU A 306 19.95 8.01 1.68
CA GLU A 306 18.60 7.86 1.11
C GLU A 306 17.90 6.62 1.70
N TYR A 307 16.67 6.81 2.17
CA TYR A 307 15.76 5.76 2.60
C TYR A 307 14.64 5.60 1.59
N SER A 308 14.39 4.35 1.16
CA SER A 308 13.19 3.96 0.43
C SER A 308 12.14 3.46 1.43
N LEU A 309 11.16 4.29 1.73
CA LEU A 309 10.09 3.99 2.68
C LEU A 309 8.92 3.33 1.96
N VAL A 310 8.35 2.30 2.56
CA VAL A 310 7.12 1.60 2.11
C VAL A 310 6.19 1.36 3.31
N VAL A 311 4.93 1.04 3.03
CA VAL A 311 4.01 0.54 4.06
C VAL A 311 4.30 -0.95 4.27
N ASP A 312 4.44 -1.36 5.54
CA ASP A 312 4.45 -2.77 5.89
C ASP A 312 3.02 -3.32 5.81
N THR A 313 2.70 -3.94 4.68
CA THR A 313 1.38 -4.53 4.40
C THR A 313 1.15 -5.83 5.17
N THR A 314 2.18 -6.41 5.79
CA THR A 314 2.07 -7.63 6.59
C THR A 314 1.63 -7.34 8.02
N ALA A 315 1.81 -6.11 8.49
CA ALA A 315 1.35 -5.68 9.80
C ALA A 315 -0.16 -5.90 9.97
N ALA A 316 -0.55 -6.50 11.10
CA ALA A 316 -1.94 -6.83 11.40
C ALA A 316 -2.90 -5.63 11.28
N SER A 317 -2.43 -4.44 11.66
CA SER A 317 -3.20 -3.19 11.56
C SER A 317 -3.59 -2.81 10.12
N VAL A 318 -2.84 -3.28 9.12
CA VAL A 318 -3.09 -3.00 7.69
C VAL A 318 -3.70 -4.21 6.98
N SER A 319 -3.28 -5.43 7.33
CA SER A 319 -3.78 -6.65 6.69
C SER A 319 -5.23 -6.98 7.06
N SER A 320 -5.68 -6.61 8.27
CA SER A 320 -7.09 -6.76 8.69
C SER A 320 -7.93 -5.49 8.50
N ALA A 321 -7.38 -4.44 7.89
CA ALA A 321 -8.06 -3.17 7.72
C ALA A 321 -9.08 -3.22 6.57
N THR A 322 -10.21 -2.56 6.77
CA THR A 322 -11.19 -2.33 5.70
C THR A 322 -10.62 -1.38 4.65
N GLU A 323 -10.97 -1.59 3.39
CA GLU A 323 -10.71 -0.64 2.31
C GLU A 323 -11.22 0.77 2.68
N GLY A 324 -10.47 1.79 2.27
CA GLY A 324 -10.79 3.19 2.53
C GLY A 324 -10.36 3.67 3.93
N ASN A 325 -9.99 2.76 4.84
CA ASN A 325 -9.46 3.15 6.15
C ASN A 325 -8.22 4.03 5.99
N TYR A 326 -8.24 5.19 6.64
CA TYR A 326 -7.16 6.16 6.64
C TYR A 326 -6.26 5.97 7.86
N PHE A 327 -4.95 5.92 7.63
CA PHE A 327 -3.90 5.76 8.64
C PHE A 327 -3.01 7.01 8.65
N GLY A 328 -2.56 7.37 9.85
CA GLY A 328 -1.77 8.58 10.07
C GLY A 328 -0.73 8.41 11.17
N SER A 329 0.50 8.80 10.85
CA SER A 329 1.65 8.81 11.77
C SER A 329 2.50 10.05 11.53
N LEU A 330 3.40 10.36 12.46
CA LEU A 330 4.50 11.28 12.23
C LEU A 330 5.81 10.51 12.17
N LEU A 331 6.76 10.98 11.37
CA LEU A 331 8.14 10.49 11.40
C LEU A 331 8.98 11.57 12.08
N THR A 332 9.32 11.32 13.34
CA THR A 332 10.09 12.25 14.16
C THR A 332 11.58 12.01 13.93
N ILE A 333 12.32 13.08 13.62
CA ILE A 333 13.79 13.06 13.46
C ILE A 333 14.39 14.01 14.48
N THR A 334 15.20 13.49 15.39
CA THR A 334 15.91 14.27 16.40
C THR A 334 17.42 14.07 16.24
N ASP A 335 18.21 15.00 16.74
CA ASP A 335 19.66 14.89 16.80
C ASP A 335 20.17 14.82 18.25
N ALA A 336 21.34 14.21 18.43
CA ALA A 336 21.99 14.11 19.74
C ALA A 336 22.45 15.48 20.29
N ALA A 337 22.72 16.46 19.41
CA ALA A 337 23.14 17.80 19.79
C ALA A 337 21.98 18.74 20.14
N ALA A 338 20.74 18.23 20.14
CA ALA A 338 19.53 18.96 20.51
C ALA A 338 19.26 20.22 19.66
N LEU A 339 19.69 20.19 18.40
CA LEU A 339 19.48 21.27 17.44
C LEU A 339 18.10 21.18 16.78
N ILE A 340 17.61 19.98 16.47
CA ILE A 340 16.42 19.76 15.65
C ILE A 340 15.47 18.71 16.23
N GLU A 341 14.19 18.90 15.92
CA GLU A 341 13.12 17.93 16.10
C GLU A 341 12.12 18.12 14.95
N TYR A 342 12.36 17.39 13.87
CA TYR A 342 11.51 17.42 12.68
C TYR A 342 10.36 16.45 12.83
N GLU A 343 9.16 16.87 12.42
CA GLU A 343 7.95 16.05 12.49
C GLU A 343 7.34 15.94 11.09
N LEU A 344 7.73 14.91 10.33
CA LEU A 344 7.26 14.72 8.97
C LEU A 344 5.90 14.00 8.98
N PRO A 345 4.88 14.50 8.25
CA PRO A 345 3.60 13.82 8.16
C PRO A 345 3.71 12.52 7.34
N VAL A 346 3.11 11.44 7.85
CA VAL A 346 3.04 10.12 7.20
C VAL A 346 1.57 9.70 7.06
N SER A 347 1.14 9.35 5.85
CA SER A 347 -0.24 8.93 5.60
C SER A 347 -0.34 7.74 4.66
N PHE A 348 -1.34 6.89 4.90
CA PHE A 348 -1.69 5.78 4.01
C PHE A 348 -3.20 5.57 4.05
N THR A 349 -3.81 5.31 2.90
CA THR A 349 -5.20 4.84 2.82
C THR A 349 -5.18 3.39 2.37
N LYS A 350 -5.88 2.49 3.05
CA LYS A 350 -5.98 1.09 2.60
C LYS A 350 -6.71 1.02 1.26
N GLY A 351 -6.04 0.64 0.19
CA GLY A 351 -6.66 0.42 -1.12
C GLY A 351 -7.40 -0.91 -1.23
N SER A 352 -8.22 -1.01 -2.28
CA SER A 352 -8.88 -2.24 -2.70
C SER A 352 -7.93 -3.21 -3.38
N VAL A 353 -8.29 -4.50 -3.34
CA VAL A 353 -7.79 -5.54 -4.27
C VAL A 353 -8.84 -5.94 -5.31
N VAL A 354 -10.02 -5.31 -5.28
CA VAL A 354 -11.10 -5.53 -6.24
C VAL A 354 -10.67 -5.09 -7.63
N GLY A 355 -11.15 -5.80 -8.66
CA GLY A 355 -10.89 -5.49 -10.05
C GLY A 355 -10.47 -6.69 -10.91
N LEU A 356 -9.96 -6.38 -12.10
CA LEU A 356 -9.44 -7.34 -13.06
C LEU A 356 -7.95 -7.59 -12.83
N TRP A 357 -7.57 -8.86 -12.80
CA TRP A 357 -6.23 -9.35 -12.57
C TRP A 357 -5.76 -10.18 -13.75
N LEU A 358 -4.56 -9.86 -14.23
CA LEU A 358 -3.91 -10.56 -15.33
C LEU A 358 -2.52 -11.00 -14.89
N GLY A 359 -2.13 -12.20 -15.27
CA GLY A 359 -0.77 -12.67 -15.05
C GLY A 359 -0.54 -14.05 -15.59
N GLU A 360 0.33 -14.80 -14.92
CA GLU A 360 0.78 -16.10 -15.38
C GLU A 360 0.91 -17.10 -14.22
N ILE A 361 0.63 -18.35 -14.54
CA ILE A 361 1.03 -19.53 -13.79
C ILE A 361 2.27 -20.09 -14.47
N SER A 362 3.34 -20.30 -13.70
CA SER A 362 4.53 -21.02 -14.14
C SER A 362 4.47 -22.44 -13.59
N VAL A 363 4.01 -23.39 -14.41
CA VAL A 363 3.99 -24.82 -14.04
C VAL A 363 5.42 -25.35 -14.04
N THR A 364 5.87 -25.83 -12.88
CA THR A 364 7.23 -26.31 -12.66
C THR A 364 7.30 -27.81 -12.41
N HIS A 365 6.21 -28.47 -12.03
CA HIS A 365 6.21 -29.91 -11.74
C HIS A 365 4.93 -30.58 -12.24
N ILE A 366 5.06 -31.86 -12.61
CA ILE A 366 3.95 -32.77 -12.93
C ILE A 366 4.16 -34.04 -12.08
N PRO A 367 3.65 -34.08 -10.84
CA PRO A 367 3.65 -35.32 -10.05
C PRO A 367 3.01 -36.47 -10.83
N TYR A 368 3.71 -37.59 -10.94
CA TYR A 368 3.19 -38.78 -11.63
C TYR A 368 2.40 -39.66 -10.65
N THR A 369 1.21 -40.10 -11.07
CA THR A 369 0.48 -41.18 -10.40
C THR A 369 1.18 -42.51 -10.74
N PRO A 370 1.67 -43.29 -9.75
CA PRO A 370 2.40 -44.52 -10.04
C PRO A 370 1.48 -45.63 -10.54
N LYS A 371 1.94 -46.37 -11.55
CA LYS A 371 1.30 -47.62 -11.99
C LYS A 371 2.00 -48.80 -11.32
N ALA A 372 1.23 -49.83 -11.01
CA ALA A 372 1.76 -51.08 -10.51
C ALA A 372 1.04 -52.28 -11.13
N GLN A 373 1.78 -53.38 -11.25
CA GLN A 373 1.29 -54.64 -11.77
C GLN A 373 1.43 -55.71 -10.69
N SER A 374 0.33 -56.43 -10.44
CA SER A 374 0.33 -57.58 -9.55
C SER A 374 0.90 -58.83 -10.24
N ILE A 375 1.54 -59.69 -9.46
CA ILE A 375 2.03 -61.00 -9.88
C ILE A 375 1.11 -62.04 -9.25
N VAL A 376 0.46 -62.86 -10.07
CA VAL A 376 -0.43 -63.93 -9.58
C VAL A 376 0.27 -65.29 -9.69
N GLY A 377 0.30 -66.02 -8.59
CA GLY A 377 0.84 -67.38 -8.54
C GLY A 377 -0.12 -68.40 -9.16
N SER A 378 0.38 -69.60 -9.44
CA SER A 378 -0.41 -70.68 -10.08
C SER A 378 -1.65 -71.15 -9.30
N ALA A 379 -1.76 -70.80 -8.01
CA ALA A 379 -2.93 -71.09 -7.18
C ALA A 379 -3.94 -69.91 -7.08
N GLY A 380 -3.80 -68.88 -7.92
CA GLY A 380 -4.78 -67.79 -8.02
C GLY A 380 -4.70 -66.76 -6.89
N GLN A 381 -3.49 -66.52 -6.38
CA GLN A 381 -3.18 -65.61 -5.27
C GLN A 381 -2.14 -64.57 -5.68
N VAL A 382 -2.22 -63.35 -5.15
CA VAL A 382 -1.22 -62.30 -5.41
C VAL A 382 0.05 -62.62 -4.62
N THR A 383 1.16 -62.77 -5.33
CA THR A 383 2.48 -63.15 -4.78
C THR A 383 3.47 -61.99 -4.74
N GLY A 384 3.19 -60.91 -5.48
CA GLY A 384 4.02 -59.71 -5.50
C GLY A 384 3.37 -58.59 -6.28
N VAL A 385 3.97 -57.40 -6.19
CA VAL A 385 3.57 -56.21 -6.94
C VAL A 385 4.82 -55.48 -7.39
N ASN A 386 4.88 -55.13 -8.67
CA ASN A 386 5.96 -54.34 -9.26
C ASN A 386 5.44 -52.97 -9.67
N ILE A 387 6.25 -51.94 -9.48
CA ILE A 387 6.00 -50.61 -10.07
C ILE A 387 6.23 -50.71 -11.58
N VAL A 388 5.34 -50.12 -12.37
CA VAL A 388 5.43 -50.03 -13.82
C VAL A 388 5.57 -48.57 -14.22
N GLY A 389 6.58 -48.25 -15.03
CA GLY A 389 6.87 -46.89 -15.47
C GLY A 389 7.81 -46.14 -14.51
N ARG A 390 7.72 -44.80 -14.53
CA ARG A 390 8.59 -43.93 -13.71
C ARG A 390 8.25 -44.09 -12.22
N GLN A 391 9.27 -44.07 -11.38
CA GLN A 391 9.10 -44.20 -9.93
C GLN A 391 8.25 -43.05 -9.37
N PRO A 392 7.26 -43.34 -8.52
CA PRO A 392 6.53 -42.32 -7.79
C PRO A 392 7.44 -41.52 -6.85
N GLU A 393 7.23 -40.21 -6.78
CA GLU A 393 7.88 -39.30 -5.84
C GLU A 393 6.83 -38.50 -5.06
N GLY A 394 7.19 -38.00 -3.87
CA GLY A 394 6.32 -37.14 -3.07
C GLY A 394 5.40 -37.86 -2.08
N TYR A 395 5.76 -39.05 -1.62
CA TYR A 395 5.04 -39.73 -0.55
C TYR A 395 5.67 -39.43 0.82
N ALA A 396 5.04 -38.57 1.61
CA ALA A 396 5.41 -38.34 3.02
C ALA A 396 4.94 -39.47 3.95
N VAL A 397 3.87 -40.17 3.55
CA VAL A 397 3.32 -41.36 4.21
C VAL A 397 2.99 -42.42 3.16
N ALA A 398 2.94 -43.69 3.57
CA ALA A 398 2.61 -44.78 2.67
C ALA A 398 1.21 -44.58 2.03
N PRO A 399 1.08 -44.65 0.69
CA PRO A 399 -0.22 -44.55 0.04
C PRO A 399 -1.14 -45.71 0.34
N VAL A 400 -2.44 -45.45 0.25
CA VAL A 400 -3.45 -46.50 0.15
C VAL A 400 -3.27 -47.23 -1.19
N VAL A 401 -3.18 -48.56 -1.13
CA VAL A 401 -3.15 -49.43 -2.32
C VAL A 401 -4.44 -50.22 -2.36
N SER A 402 -5.22 -50.04 -3.43
CA SER A 402 -6.46 -50.79 -3.69
C SER A 402 -6.23 -51.81 -4.79
N VAL A 403 -6.72 -53.03 -4.56
CA VAL A 403 -6.65 -54.15 -5.50
C VAL A 403 -8.04 -54.37 -6.09
N SER A 404 -8.19 -54.67 -7.37
CA SER A 404 -9.49 -55.06 -7.94
C SER A 404 -9.99 -56.39 -7.32
N PRO A 405 -11.31 -56.61 -7.20
CA PRO A 405 -11.86 -57.87 -6.71
C PRO A 405 -11.52 -59.06 -7.64
N PRO A 406 -11.48 -60.29 -7.13
CA PRO A 406 -11.26 -61.49 -7.94
C PRO A 406 -12.40 -61.74 -8.94
N SER A 407 -12.08 -62.37 -10.07
CA SER A 407 -13.03 -62.65 -11.17
C SER A 407 -13.98 -63.80 -10.87
N VAL A 408 -13.66 -64.62 -9.87
CA VAL A 408 -14.51 -65.68 -9.32
C VAL A 408 -14.68 -65.48 -7.81
N GLN A 409 -15.57 -66.25 -7.18
CA GLN A 409 -15.76 -66.18 -5.72
C GLN A 409 -14.43 -66.43 -5.00
N GLY A 410 -13.99 -65.47 -4.19
CA GLY A 410 -12.68 -65.49 -3.55
C GLY A 410 -12.49 -64.35 -2.55
N VAL A 411 -11.27 -64.24 -2.03
CA VAL A 411 -10.89 -63.20 -1.05
C VAL A 411 -10.03 -62.15 -1.74
N GLN A 412 -10.37 -60.88 -1.56
CA GLN A 412 -9.60 -59.78 -2.13
C GLN A 412 -8.23 -59.64 -1.44
N ALA A 413 -7.17 -59.47 -2.22
CA ALA A 413 -5.83 -59.26 -1.70
C ALA A 413 -5.71 -57.89 -0.99
N VAL A 414 -4.85 -57.83 0.03
CA VAL A 414 -4.51 -56.61 0.76
C VAL A 414 -3.01 -56.38 0.62
N ILE A 415 -2.64 -55.17 0.21
CA ILE A 415 -1.26 -54.78 -0.09
C ILE A 415 -0.98 -53.45 0.60
N THR A 416 0.21 -53.32 1.17
CA THR A 416 0.73 -52.04 1.69
C THR A 416 1.96 -51.62 0.89
N ALA A 417 2.08 -50.31 0.63
CA ALA A 417 3.28 -49.74 0.03
C ALA A 417 4.28 -49.34 1.13
N ASN A 418 5.56 -49.61 0.92
CA ASN A 418 6.64 -49.14 1.78
C ASN A 418 7.31 -47.95 1.11
N ILE A 419 7.64 -46.91 1.89
CA ILE A 419 8.25 -45.68 1.38
C ILE A 419 9.67 -45.49 1.91
N SER A 420 10.56 -44.94 1.08
CA SER A 420 11.89 -44.48 1.48
C SER A 420 12.31 -43.29 0.62
N GLY A 421 12.84 -42.23 1.25
CA GLY A 421 13.26 -41.01 0.54
C GLY A 421 12.16 -40.32 -0.27
N GLY A 422 10.89 -40.45 0.13
CA GLY A 422 9.74 -39.87 -0.58
C GLY A 422 9.26 -40.68 -1.79
N THR A 423 9.82 -41.88 -2.02
CA THR A 423 9.44 -42.80 -3.12
C THR A 423 8.89 -44.11 -2.58
N ILE A 424 8.11 -44.85 -3.38
CA ILE A 424 7.70 -46.21 -3.01
C ILE A 424 8.88 -47.16 -3.24
N SER A 425 9.45 -47.69 -2.16
CA SER A 425 10.64 -48.55 -2.20
C SER A 425 10.30 -50.02 -2.45
N SER A 426 9.11 -50.48 -2.02
CA SER A 426 8.63 -51.86 -2.22
C SER A 426 7.15 -51.98 -1.87
N PHE A 427 6.55 -53.16 -2.12
CA PHE A 427 5.22 -53.52 -1.64
C PHE A 427 5.28 -54.74 -0.73
N THR A 428 4.43 -54.76 0.28
CA THR A 428 4.19 -55.92 1.14
C THR A 428 2.79 -56.44 0.87
N VAL A 429 2.67 -57.69 0.44
CA VAL A 429 1.39 -58.39 0.34
C VAL A 429 1.01 -58.89 1.73
N THR A 430 0.06 -58.22 2.40
CA THR A 430 -0.37 -58.57 3.77
C THR A 430 -1.46 -59.63 3.80
N ASN A 431 -2.27 -59.69 2.75
CA ASN A 431 -3.15 -60.81 2.45
C ASN A 431 -3.05 -61.12 0.95
N PRO A 432 -2.60 -62.32 0.55
CA PRO A 432 -2.44 -62.66 -0.87
C PRO A 432 -3.79 -62.84 -1.60
N GLY A 433 -4.90 -62.96 -0.88
CA GLY A 433 -6.22 -63.19 -1.46
C GLY A 433 -6.33 -64.56 -2.16
N SER A 434 -7.44 -64.77 -2.86
CA SER A 434 -7.74 -65.99 -3.62
C SER A 434 -8.76 -65.73 -4.73
N GLY A 435 -8.80 -66.60 -5.75
CA GLY A 435 -9.78 -66.52 -6.85
C GLY A 435 -9.37 -65.60 -8.01
N TYR A 436 -8.09 -65.28 -8.15
CA TYR A 436 -7.59 -64.47 -9.26
C TYR A 436 -7.18 -65.37 -10.44
N GLU A 437 -8.02 -65.46 -11.48
CA GLU A 437 -7.67 -66.16 -12.73
C GLU A 437 -6.83 -65.29 -13.69
N LYS A 438 -6.85 -63.97 -13.47
CA LYS A 438 -6.01 -62.97 -14.14
C LYS A 438 -5.43 -62.01 -13.12
N ALA A 439 -4.33 -61.34 -13.46
CA ALA A 439 -3.71 -60.34 -12.61
C ALA A 439 -4.73 -59.21 -12.28
N PRO A 440 -5.05 -58.96 -11.00
CA PRO A 440 -5.95 -57.86 -10.66
C PRO A 440 -5.30 -56.51 -10.91
N GLY A 441 -6.14 -55.52 -11.24
CA GLY A 441 -5.72 -54.13 -11.30
C GLY A 441 -5.24 -53.64 -9.93
N ILE A 442 -4.12 -52.92 -9.92
CA ILE A 442 -3.59 -52.26 -8.73
C ILE A 442 -3.71 -50.77 -8.94
N ARG A 443 -4.44 -50.09 -8.04
CA ARG A 443 -4.51 -48.64 -8.00
C ARG A 443 -3.83 -48.15 -6.73
N ILE A 444 -2.83 -47.31 -6.90
CA ILE A 444 -2.12 -46.64 -5.81
C ILE A 444 -2.72 -45.24 -5.70
N ALA A 445 -3.07 -44.79 -4.50
CA ALA A 445 -3.50 -43.43 -4.28
C ALA A 445 -2.39 -42.45 -4.72
N ALA A 446 -2.76 -41.40 -5.46
CA ALA A 446 -1.81 -40.38 -5.91
C ALA A 446 -1.01 -39.80 -4.72
N PRO A 447 0.27 -39.42 -4.91
CA PRO A 447 1.06 -38.82 -3.84
C PRO A 447 0.39 -37.54 -3.34
N PRO A 448 0.44 -37.25 -2.02
CA PRO A 448 0.20 -35.90 -1.54
C PRO A 448 1.26 -35.00 -2.16
N ALA A 449 0.86 -34.26 -3.20
CA ALA A 449 1.45 -33.04 -3.71
C ALA A 449 2.89 -32.73 -3.21
N SER A 450 3.90 -33.52 -3.58
CA SER A 450 5.31 -33.23 -3.23
C SER A 450 6.34 -33.92 -4.13
N SER A 451 6.07 -34.07 -5.43
CA SER A 451 7.13 -34.43 -6.39
C SER A 451 8.19 -33.32 -6.41
N SER A 452 9.46 -33.66 -6.23
CA SER A 452 10.57 -32.69 -6.18
C SER A 452 11.32 -32.57 -7.51
N THR A 453 11.05 -33.41 -8.50
CA THR A 453 11.71 -33.29 -9.81
C THR A 453 11.05 -32.21 -10.68
N PRO A 454 11.74 -31.10 -10.99
CA PRO A 454 11.20 -30.04 -11.83
C PRO A 454 11.14 -30.44 -13.31
N LEU A 455 10.26 -29.79 -14.05
CA LEU A 455 10.26 -29.82 -15.51
C LEU A 455 11.56 -29.21 -16.05
N PRO A 456 12.13 -29.73 -17.16
CA PRO A 456 13.32 -29.15 -17.79
C PRO A 456 13.18 -27.66 -18.14
N LYS A 457 11.94 -27.22 -18.42
CA LYS A 457 11.57 -25.82 -18.62
C LYS A 457 10.18 -25.59 -18.03
N PRO A 458 9.98 -24.54 -17.21
CA PRO A 458 8.65 -24.18 -16.74
C PRO A 458 7.70 -23.88 -17.90
N MET A 459 6.42 -24.28 -17.76
CA MET A 459 5.39 -24.02 -18.76
C MET A 459 4.53 -22.83 -18.30
N PRO A 460 4.63 -21.66 -18.96
CA PRO A 460 3.82 -20.50 -18.63
C PRO A 460 2.39 -20.67 -19.17
N LEU A 461 1.40 -20.40 -18.31
CA LEU A 461 -0.01 -20.39 -18.64
C LEU A 461 -0.60 -19.04 -18.21
N ARG A 462 -1.23 -18.30 -19.12
CA ARG A 462 -1.87 -17.02 -18.78
C ARG A 462 -3.04 -17.22 -17.83
N LEU A 463 -3.14 -16.36 -16.83
CA LEU A 463 -4.21 -16.36 -15.84
C LEU A 463 -5.01 -15.05 -15.90
N LEU A 464 -6.33 -15.16 -15.91
CA LEU A 464 -7.26 -14.04 -15.88
C LEU A 464 -8.28 -14.27 -14.76
N MET A 465 -8.33 -13.34 -13.81
CA MET A 465 -9.26 -13.40 -12.68
C MET A 465 -9.93 -12.04 -12.48
N HIS A 466 -11.18 -12.06 -12.03
CA HIS A 466 -11.88 -10.85 -11.56
C HIS A 466 -12.30 -11.04 -10.12
N LEU A 467 -12.07 -10.03 -9.28
CA LEU A 467 -12.59 -9.98 -7.91
C LEU A 467 -13.61 -8.86 -7.84
N ASP A 468 -14.84 -9.17 -7.44
CA ASP A 468 -15.89 -8.18 -7.27
C ASP A 468 -15.96 -7.60 -5.84
N ASN A 469 -16.80 -6.58 -5.65
CA ASN A 469 -16.96 -5.90 -4.37
C ASN A 469 -17.63 -6.77 -3.27
N ALA A 470 -18.25 -7.90 -3.65
CA ALA A 470 -18.80 -8.87 -2.72
C ALA A 470 -17.76 -9.91 -2.27
N GLY A 471 -16.53 -9.83 -2.80
CA GLY A 471 -15.46 -10.79 -2.52
C GLY A 471 -15.53 -12.07 -3.35
N THR A 472 -16.38 -12.11 -4.39
CA THR A 472 -16.46 -13.25 -5.31
C THR A 472 -15.32 -13.14 -6.31
N ASN A 473 -14.41 -14.12 -6.29
CA ASN A 473 -13.39 -14.25 -7.32
C ASN A 473 -13.92 -15.11 -8.47
N LYS A 474 -13.70 -14.69 -9.71
CA LYS A 474 -14.07 -15.43 -10.93
C LYS A 474 -12.84 -15.72 -11.76
N LEU A 475 -12.67 -16.97 -12.18
CA LEU A 475 -11.71 -17.36 -13.22
C LEU A 475 -12.36 -17.16 -14.59
N LEU A 476 -11.64 -16.54 -15.52
CA LEU A 476 -12.17 -16.12 -16.83
C LEU A 476 -11.35 -16.72 -17.98
N SER A 477 -12.00 -17.18 -19.05
CA SER A 477 -11.34 -17.44 -20.34
C SER A 477 -11.13 -16.15 -21.15
N ASN A 478 -12.01 -15.18 -21.00
CA ASN A 478 -11.94 -13.88 -21.67
C ASN A 478 -12.68 -12.79 -20.90
N VAL A 479 -12.26 -11.55 -21.16
CA VAL A 479 -12.96 -10.35 -20.71
C VAL A 479 -12.68 -9.22 -21.71
N PHE A 480 -13.67 -8.37 -21.88
CA PHE A 480 -13.60 -7.15 -22.68
C PHE A 480 -13.63 -5.94 -21.74
N LEU A 481 -12.76 -4.98 -22.00
CA LEU A 481 -12.72 -3.66 -21.36
C LEU A 481 -13.09 -2.63 -22.42
N GLY A 482 -14.17 -1.89 -22.20
CA GLY A 482 -14.67 -0.89 -23.14
C GLY A 482 -15.88 -0.16 -22.58
N THR A 483 -16.44 0.77 -23.34
CA THR A 483 -17.69 1.44 -22.98
C THR A 483 -18.83 0.43 -23.05
N LEU A 484 -19.60 0.27 -21.97
CA LEU A 484 -20.75 -0.62 -21.94
C LEU A 484 -21.94 0.04 -22.64
N ASP A 485 -22.64 -0.70 -23.49
CA ASP A 485 -23.83 -0.21 -24.20
C ASP A 485 -24.94 0.22 -23.22
N VAL A 486 -25.09 -0.53 -22.13
CA VAL A 486 -26.15 -0.30 -21.14
C VAL A 486 -25.95 0.94 -20.26
N SER A 487 -24.71 1.30 -19.95
CA SER A 487 -24.42 2.42 -19.02
C SER A 487 -23.79 3.63 -19.70
N GLY A 488 -23.18 3.46 -20.87
CA GLY A 488 -22.34 4.48 -21.50
C GLY A 488 -21.04 4.77 -20.74
N GLU A 489 -20.68 3.93 -19.75
CA GLU A 489 -19.47 4.08 -18.93
C GLU A 489 -18.44 3.00 -19.29
N LEU A 490 -17.16 3.29 -19.02
CA LEU A 490 -16.09 2.30 -19.12
C LEU A 490 -16.35 1.14 -18.14
N GLY A 491 -16.43 -0.08 -18.65
CA GLY A 491 -16.75 -1.27 -17.86
C GLY A 491 -16.05 -2.53 -18.34
N LEU A 492 -16.27 -3.61 -17.60
CA LEU A 492 -15.79 -4.96 -17.95
C LEU A 492 -16.97 -5.84 -18.32
N THR A 493 -16.83 -6.64 -19.37
CA THR A 493 -17.85 -7.61 -19.77
C THR A 493 -17.27 -8.91 -20.31
N THR A 494 -18.02 -10.01 -20.23
CA THR A 494 -17.65 -11.31 -20.79
C THR A 494 -18.04 -11.48 -22.26
N SER A 495 -18.85 -10.58 -22.82
CA SER A 495 -19.30 -10.63 -24.22
C SER A 495 -19.07 -9.29 -24.93
N GLU A 496 -18.47 -9.32 -26.11
CA GLU A 496 -18.28 -8.12 -26.95
C GLU A 496 -19.59 -7.43 -27.30
N ALA A 497 -20.68 -8.20 -27.43
CA ALA A 497 -22.01 -7.68 -27.75
C ALA A 497 -22.61 -6.77 -26.66
N LEU A 498 -22.01 -6.71 -25.47
CA LEU A 498 -22.41 -5.84 -24.37
C LEU A 498 -21.63 -4.51 -24.35
N LEU A 499 -20.69 -4.33 -25.28
CA LEU A 499 -20.01 -3.07 -25.50
C LEU A 499 -20.79 -2.20 -26.50
N ASP A 500 -20.65 -0.89 -26.35
CA ASP A 500 -21.16 0.10 -27.29
C ASP A 500 -20.47 -0.07 -28.65
N SER A 501 -21.26 -0.38 -29.69
CA SER A 501 -20.79 -0.64 -31.05
C SER A 501 -20.04 0.54 -31.66
N ASP A 502 -20.35 1.77 -31.25
CA ASP A 502 -19.73 2.98 -31.80
C ASP A 502 -18.32 3.22 -31.22
N THR A 503 -17.94 2.50 -30.16
CA THR A 503 -16.67 2.70 -29.44
C THR A 503 -15.76 1.46 -29.41
N LEU A 504 -16.09 0.41 -30.18
CA LEU A 504 -15.33 -0.84 -30.22
C LEU A 504 -13.86 -0.67 -30.60
N GLU A 505 -13.51 0.34 -31.40
CA GLU A 505 -12.10 0.63 -31.77
C GLU A 505 -11.22 0.90 -30.53
N GLY A 506 -11.79 1.45 -29.46
CA GLY A 506 -11.09 1.72 -28.19
C GLY A 506 -11.14 0.57 -27.18
N ALA A 507 -11.86 -0.52 -27.49
CA ALA A 507 -12.02 -1.64 -26.57
C ALA A 507 -10.80 -2.58 -26.57
N SER A 508 -10.60 -3.28 -25.46
CA SER A 508 -9.53 -4.27 -25.31
C SER A 508 -10.11 -5.61 -24.91
N ARG A 509 -9.66 -6.69 -25.57
CA ARG A 509 -9.97 -8.08 -25.19
C ARG A 509 -8.75 -8.74 -24.57
N PHE A 510 -8.95 -9.33 -23.39
CA PHE A 510 -7.98 -10.24 -22.78
C PHE A 510 -8.51 -11.67 -22.89
N SER A 511 -7.64 -12.63 -23.16
CA SER A 511 -8.05 -14.03 -23.32
C SER A 511 -6.98 -15.02 -22.86
N VAL A 512 -7.44 -16.19 -22.41
CA VAL A 512 -6.68 -17.33 -21.91
C VAL A 512 -6.96 -18.53 -22.81
N ALA A 513 -5.95 -18.98 -23.56
CA ALA A 513 -6.14 -20.01 -24.58
C ALA A 513 -6.21 -21.45 -24.04
N HIS A 514 -5.77 -21.68 -22.80
CA HIS A 514 -5.71 -23.03 -22.24
C HIS A 514 -7.00 -23.43 -21.49
N LEU A 515 -7.98 -22.53 -21.36
CA LEU A 515 -9.30 -22.81 -20.80
C LEU A 515 -10.31 -23.02 -21.93
N PRO A 516 -11.44 -23.71 -21.68
CA PRO A 516 -12.59 -23.70 -22.59
C PRO A 516 -13.03 -22.28 -22.97
N LEU A 517 -13.84 -22.19 -24.01
CA LEU A 517 -14.46 -20.92 -24.42
C LEU A 517 -15.43 -20.44 -23.35
N ASP A 518 -15.51 -19.11 -23.18
CA ASP A 518 -16.49 -18.41 -22.33
C ASP A 518 -16.60 -18.91 -20.88
N VAL A 519 -15.49 -19.43 -20.32
CA VAL A 519 -15.38 -19.82 -18.91
C VAL A 519 -15.56 -18.59 -18.04
N VAL A 520 -16.56 -18.67 -17.17
CA VAL A 520 -16.78 -17.75 -16.04
C VAL A 520 -17.13 -18.60 -14.83
N THR A 521 -16.14 -18.90 -14.00
CA THR A 521 -16.32 -19.79 -12.84
C THR A 521 -16.05 -19.03 -11.55
N ALA A 522 -17.02 -19.03 -10.63
CA ALA A 522 -16.82 -18.49 -9.28
C ALA A 522 -15.93 -19.43 -8.44
N GLY A 523 -14.98 -18.82 -7.73
CA GLY A 523 -14.07 -19.52 -6.83
C GLY A 523 -14.67 -19.74 -5.45
N THR A 524 -14.18 -20.78 -4.76
CA THR A 524 -14.50 -21.07 -3.36
C THR A 524 -13.25 -20.86 -2.51
N TRP A 525 -13.34 -20.01 -1.49
CA TRP A 525 -12.28 -19.88 -0.49
C TRP A 525 -12.29 -21.07 0.46
N LEU A 526 -11.12 -21.69 0.64
CA LEU A 526 -10.87 -22.76 1.59
C LEU A 526 -10.06 -22.21 2.78
N ALA A 527 -9.93 -23.02 3.84
CA ALA A 527 -9.05 -22.70 4.96
C ALA A 527 -7.59 -22.48 4.49
N GLY A 528 -6.86 -21.63 5.20
CA GLY A 528 -5.46 -21.33 4.88
C GLY A 528 -5.25 -20.34 3.72
N GLY A 529 -6.29 -19.62 3.27
CA GLY A 529 -6.16 -18.62 2.21
C GLY A 529 -6.04 -19.22 0.80
N ILE A 530 -6.53 -20.45 0.62
CA ILE A 530 -6.50 -21.16 -0.66
C ILE A 530 -7.79 -20.87 -1.42
N LEU A 531 -7.67 -20.34 -2.64
CA LEU A 531 -8.78 -20.14 -3.56
C LEU A 531 -8.87 -21.33 -4.53
N ARG A 532 -10.03 -22.00 -4.55
CA ARG A 532 -10.31 -23.11 -5.46
C ARG A 532 -11.24 -22.69 -6.60
N HIS A 533 -10.86 -23.01 -7.83
CA HIS A 533 -11.73 -22.95 -9.02
C HIS A 533 -11.94 -24.35 -9.61
N GLN A 534 -13.12 -24.60 -10.18
CA GLN A 534 -13.42 -25.86 -10.87
C GLN A 534 -13.96 -25.58 -12.27
N VAL A 535 -13.28 -26.11 -13.28
CA VAL A 535 -13.71 -26.03 -14.68
C VAL A 535 -14.05 -27.43 -15.15
N ASP A 536 -15.33 -27.68 -15.41
CA ASP A 536 -15.81 -28.93 -16.00
C ASP A 536 -15.91 -28.73 -17.52
N ILE A 537 -15.34 -29.66 -18.29
CA ILE A 537 -15.44 -29.72 -19.75
C ILE A 537 -16.29 -30.96 -20.07
N PRO A 538 -17.56 -30.78 -20.42
CA PRO A 538 -18.44 -31.89 -20.76
C PRO A 538 -17.86 -32.78 -21.87
N TYR A 539 -18.25 -34.05 -21.88
CA TYR A 539 -17.83 -35.02 -22.90
C TYR A 539 -18.18 -34.61 -24.34
N ASN A 540 -19.18 -33.75 -24.51
CA ASN A 540 -19.69 -33.24 -25.79
C ASN A 540 -19.35 -31.76 -26.05
N ASP A 541 -18.48 -31.17 -25.23
CA ASP A 541 -18.04 -29.78 -25.40
C ASP A 541 -17.11 -29.65 -26.62
N PRO A 542 -17.24 -28.59 -27.44
CA PRO A 542 -16.39 -28.40 -28.63
C PRO A 542 -14.89 -28.20 -28.29
N THR A 543 -14.56 -27.86 -27.05
CA THR A 543 -13.18 -27.72 -26.58
C THR A 543 -12.64 -28.99 -25.91
N ASN A 544 -13.46 -30.05 -25.81
CA ASN A 544 -13.00 -31.33 -25.30
C ASN A 544 -12.07 -32.00 -26.34
N PRO A 545 -10.82 -32.32 -25.99
CA PRO A 545 -9.83 -32.85 -26.94
C PRO A 545 -10.16 -34.24 -27.48
N PHE A 546 -11.14 -34.95 -26.91
CA PHE A 546 -11.60 -36.24 -27.42
C PHE A 546 -12.74 -36.11 -28.44
N VAL A 547 -13.34 -34.92 -28.57
CA VAL A 547 -14.48 -34.70 -29.47
C VAL A 547 -14.00 -34.27 -30.84
N HIS A 548 -14.37 -35.03 -31.86
CA HIS A 548 -14.10 -34.73 -33.25
C HIS A 548 -15.40 -34.36 -33.96
N GLN A 549 -15.84 -33.11 -33.83
CA GLN A 549 -17.15 -32.62 -34.32
C GLN A 549 -17.48 -32.91 -35.79
N TYR A 550 -16.46 -33.09 -36.64
CA TYR A 550 -16.61 -33.31 -38.08
C TYR A 550 -16.11 -34.68 -38.55
N HIS A 551 -15.77 -35.58 -37.63
CA HIS A 551 -15.31 -36.92 -37.94
C HIS A 551 -16.37 -37.95 -37.50
N PRO A 552 -16.74 -38.93 -38.35
CA PRO A 552 -17.71 -39.98 -38.03
C PRO A 552 -17.42 -40.81 -36.77
N ASP A 553 -16.15 -40.87 -36.36
CA ASP A 553 -15.71 -41.48 -35.11
C ASP A 553 -15.41 -40.39 -34.08
N HIS A 554 -15.90 -40.56 -32.85
CA HIS A 554 -15.71 -39.66 -31.71
C HIS A 554 -16.48 -38.33 -31.79
N ASP A 555 -17.66 -38.33 -32.40
CA ASP A 555 -18.61 -37.21 -32.38
C ASP A 555 -19.65 -37.32 -31.25
N ASN A 556 -19.59 -38.39 -30.47
CA ASN A 556 -20.54 -38.79 -29.44
C ASN A 556 -21.97 -39.03 -29.96
N LEU A 557 -22.13 -39.43 -31.22
CA LEU A 557 -23.42 -39.82 -31.79
C LEU A 557 -23.45 -41.32 -32.08
N ASP A 558 -24.66 -41.90 -32.14
CA ASP A 558 -24.83 -43.27 -32.62
C ASP A 558 -24.38 -43.41 -34.08
N ALA A 559 -24.20 -44.63 -34.57
CA ALA A 559 -23.75 -44.89 -35.94
C ALA A 559 -24.66 -44.32 -37.06
N ARG A 560 -25.82 -43.75 -36.71
CA ARG A 560 -26.76 -43.08 -37.62
C ARG A 560 -26.71 -41.56 -37.49
N PHE A 561 -25.91 -41.01 -36.58
CA PHE A 561 -25.79 -39.58 -36.28
C PHE A 561 -27.10 -38.96 -35.78
N GLU A 562 -27.97 -39.75 -35.15
CA GLU A 562 -29.31 -39.33 -34.73
C GLU A 562 -29.42 -39.11 -33.22
N THR A 563 -28.66 -39.87 -32.42
CA THR A 563 -28.80 -39.87 -30.96
C THR A 563 -27.45 -39.68 -30.28
N SER A 564 -27.40 -38.84 -29.24
CA SER A 564 -26.21 -38.66 -28.41
C SER A 564 -25.92 -39.91 -27.57
N LEU A 565 -24.67 -40.37 -27.59
CA LEU A 565 -24.14 -41.41 -26.72
C LEU A 565 -23.91 -40.87 -25.30
N ALA A 566 -23.73 -41.76 -24.33
CA ALA A 566 -23.48 -41.37 -22.96
C ALA A 566 -22.02 -40.94 -22.74
N ALA A 567 -21.78 -40.15 -21.69
CA ALA A 567 -20.43 -39.75 -21.30
C ALA A 567 -19.56 -40.98 -21.01
N GLY A 568 -18.38 -41.04 -21.64
CA GLY A 568 -17.42 -42.13 -21.51
C GLY A 568 -17.56 -43.25 -22.54
N ASP A 569 -18.62 -43.25 -23.37
CA ASP A 569 -18.77 -44.23 -24.46
C ASP A 569 -17.73 -43.98 -25.56
N GLU A 570 -17.61 -42.73 -26.03
CA GLU A 570 -16.59 -42.31 -27.00
C GLU A 570 -15.63 -41.28 -26.41
N SER A 571 -16.17 -40.30 -25.67
CA SER A 571 -15.40 -39.23 -25.03
C SER A 571 -15.71 -39.16 -23.53
N PRO A 572 -14.70 -39.04 -22.66
CA PRO A 572 -14.92 -38.73 -21.24
C PRO A 572 -15.14 -37.23 -21.01
N SER A 573 -15.89 -36.88 -19.96
CA SER A 573 -15.88 -35.52 -19.42
C SER A 573 -14.56 -35.26 -18.68
N ILE A 574 -14.03 -34.04 -18.78
CA ILE A 574 -12.80 -33.62 -18.11
C ILE A 574 -13.16 -32.69 -16.97
N ARG A 575 -12.53 -32.88 -15.80
CA ARG A 575 -12.63 -31.94 -14.67
C ARG A 575 -11.26 -31.39 -14.35
N ARG A 576 -11.19 -30.07 -14.24
CA ARG A 576 -10.01 -29.34 -13.80
C ARG A 576 -10.30 -28.66 -12.47
N THR A 577 -9.53 -28.98 -11.44
CA THR A 577 -9.65 -28.32 -10.13
C THR A 577 -8.35 -27.57 -9.84
N LEU A 578 -8.42 -26.25 -9.84
CA LEU A 578 -7.31 -25.34 -9.68
C LEU A 578 -7.30 -24.79 -8.25
N TYR A 579 -6.13 -24.73 -7.63
CA TYR A 579 -5.89 -24.22 -6.29
C TYR A 579 -4.81 -23.13 -6.34
N PHE A 580 -5.14 -21.97 -5.80
CA PHE A 580 -4.27 -20.81 -5.68
C PHE A 580 -4.08 -20.51 -4.19
N GLU A 581 -2.89 -20.80 -3.67
CA GLU A 581 -2.49 -20.46 -2.32
C GLU A 581 -1.73 -19.13 -2.36
N PHE A 582 -2.35 -18.04 -1.88
CA PHE A 582 -1.72 -16.73 -1.88
C PHE A 582 -0.65 -16.60 -0.79
N THR A 583 0.51 -16.06 -1.14
CA THR A 583 1.64 -15.87 -0.20
C THR A 583 1.88 -14.40 0.11
N THR A 584 2.43 -14.11 1.29
CA THR A 584 2.78 -12.74 1.71
C THR A 584 4.11 -12.26 1.14
N THR A 585 4.89 -13.16 0.54
CA THR A 585 6.16 -12.90 -0.13
C THR A 585 6.23 -13.69 -1.43
N GLU A 586 7.12 -13.30 -2.34
CA GLU A 586 7.31 -14.01 -3.60
C GLU A 586 7.76 -15.47 -3.34
N PRO A 587 7.06 -16.48 -3.90
CA PRO A 587 7.22 -17.87 -3.50
C PRO A 587 8.45 -18.60 -4.08
N THR A 588 9.14 -18.02 -5.07
CA THR A 588 10.37 -18.59 -5.64
C THR A 588 11.63 -18.12 -4.91
N GLY A 589 11.49 -17.29 -3.87
CA GLY A 589 12.60 -16.67 -3.15
C GLY A 589 13.19 -15.47 -3.90
N GLY A 590 12.55 -15.02 -4.97
CA GLY A 590 12.94 -13.85 -5.75
C GLY A 590 12.64 -12.53 -5.03
N SER A 591 13.02 -11.43 -5.68
CA SER A 591 12.72 -10.09 -5.18
C SER A 591 11.22 -9.86 -5.11
N THR A 592 10.70 -9.57 -3.91
CA THR A 592 9.29 -9.18 -3.77
C THR A 592 9.07 -7.84 -4.48
N PRO A 593 8.22 -7.81 -5.54
CA PRO A 593 7.95 -6.59 -6.30
C PRO A 593 7.37 -5.47 -5.43
N LEU A 594 7.49 -4.22 -5.88
CA LEU A 594 6.69 -3.13 -5.31
C LEU A 594 5.21 -3.40 -5.59
N GLY A 595 4.36 -3.26 -4.57
CA GLY A 595 2.92 -3.52 -4.70
C GLY A 595 2.47 -4.95 -4.40
N TRP A 596 3.36 -5.82 -3.88
CA TRP A 596 2.96 -7.16 -3.42
C TRP A 596 1.93 -7.06 -2.27
N GLY A 597 0.82 -7.77 -2.41
CA GLY A 597 -0.32 -7.70 -1.48
C GLY A 597 -1.29 -6.55 -1.75
N SER A 598 -1.07 -5.75 -2.81
CA SER A 598 -1.95 -4.65 -3.21
C SER A 598 -2.24 -4.65 -4.72
N SER A 599 -1.27 -4.29 -5.55
CA SER A 599 -1.39 -4.25 -7.02
C SER A 599 -0.79 -5.48 -7.69
N ILE A 600 -0.02 -6.29 -6.96
CA ILE A 600 0.51 -7.59 -7.36
C ILE A 600 0.14 -8.61 -6.29
N LEU A 601 -0.35 -9.77 -6.73
CA LEU A 601 -0.61 -10.93 -5.88
C LEU A 601 0.07 -12.14 -6.50
N GLY A 602 0.40 -13.13 -5.67
CA GLY A 602 0.97 -14.36 -6.16
C GLY A 602 1.06 -15.41 -5.07
N GLY A 603 1.59 -16.56 -5.43
CA GLY A 603 1.79 -17.68 -4.51
C GLY A 603 1.90 -19.02 -5.20
N ASN A 604 1.52 -20.08 -4.51
CA ASN A 604 1.66 -21.45 -5.01
C ASN A 604 0.43 -21.86 -5.80
N PHE A 605 0.67 -22.61 -6.88
CA PHE A 605 -0.35 -23.16 -7.75
C PHE A 605 -0.35 -24.69 -7.69
N THR A 606 -1.54 -25.28 -7.59
CA THR A 606 -1.76 -26.71 -7.81
C THR A 606 -3.01 -26.91 -8.66
N GLU A 607 -2.96 -27.81 -9.62
CA GLU A 607 -4.14 -28.19 -10.41
C GLU A 607 -4.25 -29.71 -10.51
N THR A 608 -5.46 -30.24 -10.44
CA THR A 608 -5.76 -31.65 -10.72
C THR A 608 -6.66 -31.75 -11.95
N LEU A 609 -6.27 -32.56 -12.93
CA LEU A 609 -7.03 -32.87 -14.14
C LEU A 609 -7.51 -34.33 -14.07
N GLU A 610 -8.81 -34.54 -14.17
CA GLU A 610 -9.48 -35.85 -14.23
C GLU A 610 -10.13 -36.03 -15.61
N GLY A 611 -10.25 -37.26 -16.10
CA GLY A 611 -10.92 -37.57 -17.37
C GLY A 611 -10.02 -37.50 -18.62
N ILE A 612 -8.90 -36.76 -18.58
CA ILE A 612 -7.91 -36.73 -19.68
C ILE A 612 -7.03 -37.98 -19.75
N HIS A 613 -6.92 -38.71 -18.65
CA HIS A 613 -6.17 -39.95 -18.53
C HIS A 613 -6.87 -40.87 -17.51
N SER A 614 -6.57 -42.17 -17.52
CA SER A 614 -7.15 -43.16 -16.59
C SER A 614 -6.92 -42.82 -15.12
N ASP A 615 -5.84 -42.10 -14.86
CA ASP A 615 -5.45 -41.58 -13.55
C ASP A 615 -5.44 -40.05 -13.60
N PRO A 616 -5.86 -39.36 -12.51
CA PRO A 616 -5.73 -37.92 -12.42
C PRO A 616 -4.28 -37.46 -12.61
N ILE A 617 -4.11 -36.34 -13.30
CA ILE A 617 -2.83 -35.65 -13.48
C ILE A 617 -2.81 -34.46 -12.54
N THR A 618 -1.76 -34.32 -11.73
CA THR A 618 -1.56 -33.13 -10.90
C THR A 618 -0.46 -32.26 -11.51
N LEU A 619 -0.69 -30.95 -11.56
CA LEU A 619 0.28 -29.92 -11.93
C LEU A 619 0.60 -29.08 -10.69
N LYS A 620 1.84 -28.58 -10.62
CA LYS A 620 2.26 -27.62 -9.59
C LYS A 620 3.12 -26.52 -10.17
N GLY A 621 3.08 -25.38 -9.54
CA GLY A 621 3.85 -24.22 -9.93
C GLY A 621 3.70 -23.06 -8.98
N HIS A 622 3.98 -21.88 -9.50
CA HIS A 622 3.73 -20.62 -8.84
C HIS A 622 2.89 -19.75 -9.77
N PHE A 623 2.19 -18.77 -9.24
CA PHE A 623 1.48 -17.78 -10.03
C PHE A 623 1.79 -16.37 -9.55
N GLN A 624 1.75 -15.43 -10.47
CA GLN A 624 1.79 -14.01 -10.18
C GLN A 624 0.77 -13.31 -11.07
N ILE A 625 -0.04 -12.44 -10.48
CA ILE A 625 -1.05 -11.62 -11.15
C ILE A 625 -0.88 -10.16 -10.75
N GLN A 626 -1.11 -9.28 -11.70
CA GLN A 626 -1.12 -7.84 -11.50
C GLN A 626 -2.53 -7.30 -11.77
N ARG A 627 -2.96 -6.33 -10.96
CA ARG A 627 -4.24 -5.67 -11.17
C ARG A 627 -4.11 -4.75 -12.37
N VAL A 628 -4.93 -4.99 -13.40
CA VAL A 628 -4.96 -4.22 -14.65
C VAL A 628 -6.16 -3.27 -14.73
N SER A 629 -7.19 -3.47 -13.90
CA SER A 629 -8.31 -2.55 -13.75
C SER A 629 -8.87 -2.63 -12.34
N SER A 630 -9.32 -1.51 -11.78
CA SER A 630 -10.01 -1.44 -10.49
C SER A 630 -11.54 -1.53 -10.60
N ILE A 631 -12.08 -1.82 -11.79
CA ILE A 631 -13.53 -1.88 -12.04
C ILE A 631 -14.13 -3.07 -11.26
N PRO A 632 -15.03 -2.82 -10.30
CA PRO A 632 -15.51 -3.84 -9.37
C PRO A 632 -16.61 -4.74 -9.94
N THR A 633 -17.20 -4.36 -11.07
CA THR A 633 -18.32 -5.05 -11.71
C THR A 633 -17.86 -5.78 -12.96
N LEU A 634 -18.46 -6.94 -13.21
CA LEU A 634 -18.30 -7.72 -14.43
C LEU A 634 -19.69 -7.97 -15.02
N THR A 635 -20.01 -7.27 -16.11
CA THR A 635 -21.28 -7.38 -16.83
C THR A 635 -21.29 -8.66 -17.67
N GLN A 636 -22.34 -9.46 -17.54
CA GLN A 636 -22.48 -10.75 -18.21
C GLN A 636 -23.79 -10.83 -18.95
#